data_AF-A0AAW8KLT8-F1
#
_entry.id   AF-A0AAW8KLT8-F1
#
_cell.length_a   1.000
_cell.length_b   1.000
_cell.length_c   1.000
_cell.angle_alpha   90.00
_cell.angle_beta   90.00
_cell.angle_gamma   90.00
#
_symmetry.space_group_name_H-M   'P 1'
#
loop_
_entity.id
_entity.type
_entity.pdbx_description
1 polymer ?
#
loop_
_entity_poly.entity_id
_entity_poly.type
_entity_poly.pdbx_seq_one_letter_code
_entity_poly.pdbx_strand_id
1 'polypeptide(L)'
;DVLLALKGVDTIYIDIDEEQAEAQSITQIMKELSAMSEFSNIDMEKFNGLRMNLQDIFYSKSIHDLCNLALISKKDNSALNKSIFPVKRAKIIALEKAGKFIPPCTKNVFLKFYSHSANQPYYWSIEDQANYFNELKRV
;
A
#
# COMPACT_ATOMS: atom_id res chain seq x y z
N ASP A 1 10.77 6.57 0.55
CA ASP A 1 11.25 5.95 -0.69
C ASP A 1 10.48 4.65 -0.89
N VAL A 2 9.90 4.45 -2.08
CA VAL A 2 9.09 3.27 -2.44
C VAL A 2 9.97 2.02 -2.54
N LEU A 3 11.16 2.16 -3.14
CA LEU A 3 12.09 1.03 -3.35
C LEU A 3 12.60 0.50 -2.01
N LEU A 4 12.91 1.41 -1.08
CA LEU A 4 13.30 1.04 0.28
C LEU A 4 12.16 0.32 1.01
N ALA A 5 10.91 0.72 0.79
CA ALA A 5 9.74 0.14 1.46
C ALA A 5 9.35 -1.25 0.91
N LEU A 6 9.79 -1.58 -0.31
CA LEU A 6 9.61 -2.88 -0.95
C LEU A 6 10.84 -3.80 -0.81
N LYS A 7 11.94 -3.29 -0.23
CA LYS A 7 13.17 -4.07 -0.04
C LYS A 7 12.94 -5.17 1.00
N GLY A 8 13.06 -6.43 0.58
CA GLY A 8 12.79 -7.61 1.42
C GLY A 8 11.35 -8.11 1.38
N VAL A 9 10.53 -7.63 0.44
CA VAL A 9 9.21 -8.18 0.13
C VAL A 9 9.35 -9.13 -1.06
N ASP A 10 9.21 -10.43 -0.82
CA ASP A 10 9.36 -11.43 -1.89
C ASP A 10 8.08 -11.57 -2.73
N THR A 11 6.95 -11.80 -2.06
CA THR A 11 5.65 -12.05 -2.68
C THR A 11 4.56 -11.27 -1.95
N ILE A 12 3.60 -10.74 -2.71
CA ILE A 12 2.36 -10.15 -2.20
C ILE A 12 1.19 -10.93 -2.79
N TYR A 13 0.14 -11.16 -2.01
CA TYR A 13 -1.10 -11.77 -2.50
C TYR A 13 -2.16 -10.70 -2.67
N ILE A 14 -2.50 -10.40 -3.92
CA ILE A 14 -3.41 -9.31 -4.27
C ILE A 14 -4.80 -9.89 -4.44
N ASP A 15 -5.76 -9.31 -3.75
CA ASP A 15 -7.15 -9.74 -3.86
C ASP A 15 -7.69 -9.42 -5.27
N ILE A 16 -8.18 -10.46 -5.94
CA ILE A 16 -8.97 -10.33 -7.17
C ILE A 16 -10.42 -10.03 -6.80
N ASP A 17 -10.92 -10.72 -5.78
CA ASP A 17 -12.24 -10.54 -5.15
C ASP A 17 -12.16 -10.90 -3.65
N GLU A 18 -13.29 -10.95 -2.94
CA GLU A 18 -13.34 -11.24 -1.50
C GLU A 18 -12.84 -12.64 -1.13
N GLU A 19 -12.80 -13.59 -2.07
CA GLU A 19 -12.46 -15.00 -1.85
C GLU A 19 -11.18 -15.44 -2.59
N GLN A 20 -10.74 -14.71 -3.60
CA GLN A 20 -9.62 -15.04 -4.47
C GLN A 20 -8.48 -14.03 -4.35
N ALA A 21 -7.26 -14.53 -4.18
CA ALA A 21 -6.05 -13.73 -4.21
C ALA A 21 -4.99 -14.35 -5.13
N GLU A 22 -4.25 -13.51 -5.84
CA GLU A 22 -3.17 -13.92 -6.75
C GLU A 22 -1.79 -13.57 -6.17
N ALA A 23 -0.87 -14.52 -6.23
CA ALA A 23 0.51 -14.31 -5.79
C ALA A 23 1.31 -13.55 -6.87
N GLN A 24 1.78 -12.36 -6.54
CA GLN A 24 2.67 -11.56 -7.37
C GLN A 24 4.08 -11.48 -6.75
N SER A 25 5.09 -11.82 -7.56
CA SER A 25 6.51 -11.79 -7.16
C SER A 25 7.08 -10.38 -7.30
N ILE A 26 7.23 -9.68 -6.18
CA ILE A 26 7.78 -8.32 -6.16
C ILE A 26 9.28 -8.33 -6.47
N THR A 27 10.01 -9.35 -6.02
CA THR A 27 11.45 -9.50 -6.30
C THR A 27 11.73 -9.57 -7.80
N GLN A 28 10.87 -10.23 -8.57
CA GLN A 28 11.02 -10.30 -10.02
C GLN A 28 10.76 -8.94 -10.69
N ILE A 29 9.70 -8.25 -10.30
CA ILE A 29 9.38 -6.90 -10.81
C ILE A 29 10.51 -5.91 -10.49
N MET A 30 11.06 -5.97 -9.28
CA MET A 30 12.16 -5.11 -8.85
C MET A 30 13.46 -5.40 -9.62
N LYS A 31 13.72 -6.68 -9.94
CA LYS A 31 14.87 -7.07 -10.75
C LYS A 31 14.75 -6.56 -12.19
N GLU A 32 13.55 -6.66 -12.78
CA GLU A 32 13.27 -6.14 -14.12
C GLU A 32 13.41 -4.61 -14.17
N LEU A 33 12.90 -3.89 -13.16
CA LEU A 33 13.10 -2.44 -13.02
C LEU A 33 14.59 -2.05 -12.92
N SER A 34 15.34 -2.78 -12.10
CA SER A 34 16.78 -2.49 -11.90
C SER A 34 17.56 -2.72 -13.18
N ALA A 35 17.30 -3.84 -13.88
CA ALA A 35 17.91 -4.12 -15.17
C ALA A 35 17.58 -3.04 -16.21
N MET A 36 16.33 -2.55 -16.28
CA MET A 36 15.94 -1.47 -17.19
C MET A 36 16.66 -0.14 -16.90
N SER A 37 17.01 0.14 -15.65
CA SER A 37 17.73 1.37 -15.27
C SER A 37 19.20 1.39 -15.69
N GLU A 38 19.79 0.22 -15.99
CA GLU A 38 21.20 0.08 -16.41
C GLU A 38 21.41 0.30 -17.92
N PHE A 39 20.35 0.28 -18.73
CA PHE A 39 20.44 0.51 -20.17
C PHE A 39 20.33 2.00 -20.50
N SER A 40 21.23 2.50 -21.36
CA SER A 40 21.26 3.90 -21.81
C SER A 40 20.06 4.30 -22.70
N ASN A 41 19.27 3.32 -23.16
CA ASN A 41 18.09 3.55 -23.99
C ASN A 41 16.92 2.73 -23.42
N ILE A 42 16.06 3.38 -22.64
CA ILE A 42 14.92 2.74 -21.99
C ILE A 42 13.84 2.49 -23.04
N ASP A 43 13.48 1.23 -23.23
CA ASP A 43 12.30 0.83 -24.01
C ASP A 43 11.03 1.34 -23.29
N MET A 44 10.49 2.44 -23.80
CA MET A 44 9.37 3.14 -23.17
C MET A 44 8.08 2.31 -23.18
N GLU A 45 7.89 1.40 -24.15
CA GLU A 45 6.73 0.51 -24.16
C GLU A 45 6.82 -0.52 -23.04
N LYS A 46 7.97 -1.17 -22.88
CA LYS A 46 8.19 -2.11 -21.77
C LYS A 46 8.10 -1.44 -20.41
N PHE A 47 8.68 -0.24 -20.27
CA PHE A 47 8.59 0.53 -19.04
C PHE A 47 7.13 0.90 -18.69
N ASN A 48 6.36 1.36 -19.68
CA ASN A 48 4.95 1.68 -19.48
C ASN A 48 4.12 0.43 -19.13
N GLY A 49 4.41 -0.71 -19.75
CA GLY A 49 3.76 -1.99 -19.40
C GLY A 49 4.03 -2.39 -17.95
N LEU A 50 5.29 -2.35 -17.53
CA LEU A 50 5.68 -2.66 -16.15
C LEU A 50 5.06 -1.67 -15.14
N ARG A 51 4.99 -0.39 -15.51
CA ARG A 51 4.33 0.63 -14.72
C ARG A 51 2.83 0.34 -14.56
N MET A 52 2.14 -0.08 -15.61
CA MET A 52 0.71 -0.42 -15.55
C MET A 52 0.48 -1.63 -14.65
N ASN A 53 1.28 -2.69 -14.78
CA ASN A 53 1.21 -3.85 -13.90
C ASN A 53 1.40 -3.45 -12.42
N LEU A 54 2.40 -2.62 -12.13
CA LEU A 54 2.62 -2.09 -10.78
C LEU A 54 1.45 -1.22 -10.30
N GLN A 55 0.81 -0.47 -11.19
CA GLN A 55 -0.35 0.31 -10.83
C GLN A 55 -1.54 -0.58 -10.46
N ASP A 56 -1.80 -1.62 -11.23
CA ASP A 56 -2.88 -2.57 -10.96
C ASP A 56 -2.65 -3.36 -9.67
N ILE A 57 -1.38 -3.64 -9.33
CA ILE A 57 -1.02 -4.33 -8.09
C ILE A 57 -1.28 -3.49 -6.84
N PHE A 58 -0.88 -2.21 -6.88
CA PHE A 58 -0.84 -1.39 -5.66
C PHE A 58 -1.94 -0.33 -5.55
N TYR A 59 -2.68 -0.05 -6.63
CA TYR A 59 -3.79 0.90 -6.61
C TYR A 59 -5.12 0.17 -6.75
N SER A 60 -5.98 0.34 -5.74
CA SER A 60 -7.37 -0.10 -5.84
C SER A 60 -8.11 0.69 -6.92
N LYS A 61 -9.02 0.02 -7.64
CA LYS A 61 -9.93 0.65 -8.61
C LYS A 61 -10.81 1.73 -7.97
N SER A 62 -11.13 1.58 -6.69
CA SER A 62 -11.94 2.55 -5.96
C SER A 62 -11.09 3.60 -5.27
N ILE A 63 -10.89 4.73 -5.98
CA ILE A 63 -10.10 5.87 -5.52
C ILE A 63 -10.87 6.73 -4.48
N HIS A 64 -12.19 6.55 -4.38
CA HIS A 64 -13.10 7.48 -3.68
C HIS A 64 -13.86 6.92 -2.47
N ASP A 65 -13.55 5.70 -2.03
CA ASP A 65 -14.22 5.14 -0.85
C ASP A 65 -13.65 5.71 0.46
N LEU A 66 -14.51 5.80 1.48
CA LEU A 66 -14.14 6.21 2.84
C LEU A 66 -12.97 5.38 3.39
N CYS A 67 -12.86 4.14 2.94
CA CYS A 67 -11.79 3.21 3.30
C CYS A 67 -10.39 3.67 2.87
N ASN A 68 -10.27 4.64 1.95
CA ASN A 68 -8.99 5.23 1.53
C ASN A 68 -8.58 6.46 2.37
N LEU A 69 -9.41 6.89 3.33
CA LEU A 69 -9.13 8.04 4.20
C LEU A 69 -8.59 7.61 5.56
N ALA A 70 -7.50 8.25 5.97
CA ALA A 70 -7.00 8.19 7.34
C ALA A 70 -7.61 9.34 8.15
N LEU A 71 -8.01 9.07 9.39
CA LEU A 71 -8.56 10.09 10.29
C LEU A 71 -7.42 10.93 10.89
N ILE A 72 -6.76 11.73 10.06
CA ILE A 72 -5.70 12.65 10.47
C ILE A 72 -5.96 14.04 9.87
N SER A 73 -5.09 15.00 10.16
CA SER A 73 -5.23 16.36 9.61
C SER A 73 -5.35 16.32 8.08
N LYS A 74 -6.17 17.21 7.51
CA LYS A 74 -6.37 17.31 6.05
C LYS A 74 -5.06 17.37 5.28
N LYS A 75 -4.07 18.11 5.80
CA LYS A 75 -2.74 18.27 5.22
C LYS A 75 -1.94 16.96 5.25
N ASP A 76 -2.04 16.20 6.34
CA ASP A 76 -1.31 14.93 6.45
C ASP A 76 -1.98 13.83 5.62
N ASN A 77 -3.32 13.77 5.61
CA ASN A 77 -4.08 12.83 4.79
C ASN A 77 -3.87 13.05 3.29
N SER A 78 -3.90 14.31 2.82
CA SER A 78 -3.60 14.61 1.41
C SER A 78 -2.18 14.23 1.04
N ALA A 79 -1.25 14.32 1.99
CA ALA A 79 0.14 13.95 1.77
C ALA A 79 0.37 12.42 1.79
N LEU A 80 -0.59 11.61 2.23
CA LEU A 80 -0.56 10.15 2.06
C LEU A 80 -0.89 9.74 0.61
N ASN A 81 -1.77 10.48 -0.08
CA ASN A 81 -2.14 10.36 -1.50
C ASN A 81 -2.21 8.91 -2.05
N LYS A 82 -2.07 8.74 -3.36
CA LYS A 82 -1.83 7.48 -4.06
C LYS A 82 -0.39 7.00 -3.83
N SER A 83 0.07 6.89 -2.57
CA SER A 83 1.28 6.14 -2.26
C SER A 83 0.93 4.72 -1.82
N ILE A 84 1.85 3.78 -2.01
CA ILE A 84 1.65 2.39 -1.60
C ILE A 84 1.54 2.28 -0.07
N PHE A 85 0.84 1.26 0.42
CA PHE A 85 0.58 1.06 1.85
C PHE A 85 1.83 1.12 2.74
N PRO A 86 2.99 0.51 2.38
CA PRO A 86 4.22 0.61 3.16
C PRO A 86 4.72 2.05 3.34
N VAL A 87 4.60 2.87 2.30
CA VAL A 87 4.99 4.28 2.33
C VAL A 87 4.05 5.08 3.21
N LYS A 88 2.74 4.82 3.10
CA LYS A 88 1.73 5.43 3.99
C LYS A 88 2.01 5.09 5.45
N ARG A 89 2.27 3.81 5.76
CA ARG A 89 2.62 3.32 7.10
C ARG A 89 3.87 4.02 7.66
N ALA A 90 4.94 4.08 6.89
CA ALA A 90 6.17 4.76 7.31
C ALA A 90 5.93 6.24 7.65
N LYS A 91 5.06 6.91 6.89
CA LYS A 91 4.69 8.30 7.12
C LYS A 91 3.85 8.49 8.40
N ILE A 92 2.88 7.62 8.65
CA ILE A 92 2.11 7.63 9.91
C ILE A 92 3.04 7.46 11.11
N ILE A 93 3.99 6.51 11.04
CA ILE A 93 5.00 6.31 12.09
C ILE A 93 5.86 7.58 12.28
N ALA A 94 6.25 8.24 11.20
CA ALA A 94 7.01 9.49 11.30
C ALA A 94 6.21 10.62 11.94
N LEU A 95 4.91 10.74 11.65
CA LEU A 95 4.03 11.73 12.27
C LEU A 95 3.85 11.46 13.77
N GLU A 96 3.65 10.20 14.16
CA GLU A 96 3.58 9.80 15.57
C GLU A 96 4.89 10.11 16.32
N LYS A 97 6.05 9.77 15.72
CA LYS A 97 7.36 10.11 16.27
C LYS A 97 7.60 11.61 16.42
N ALA A 98 6.98 12.43 15.57
CA ALA A 98 7.02 13.88 15.65
C ALA A 98 6.05 14.46 16.71
N GLY A 99 5.35 13.61 17.47
CA GLY A 99 4.41 14.02 18.52
C GLY A 99 3.04 14.46 17.99
N LYS A 100 2.73 14.21 16.71
CA LYS A 100 1.38 14.47 16.19
C LYS A 100 0.42 13.42 16.73
N PHE A 101 -0.78 13.87 17.08
CA PHE A 101 -1.86 12.98 17.47
C PHE A 101 -2.32 12.15 16.27
N ILE A 102 -2.27 10.82 16.41
CA ILE A 102 -2.84 9.85 15.48
C ILE A 102 -3.97 9.14 16.21
N PRO A 103 -5.22 9.18 15.72
CA PRO A 103 -6.30 8.46 16.35
C PRO A 103 -6.02 6.95 16.42
N PRO A 104 -6.40 6.27 17.53
CA PRO A 104 -6.14 4.85 17.71
C PRO A 104 -6.63 3.99 16.54
N CYS A 105 -7.82 4.29 15.99
CA CYS A 105 -8.35 3.60 14.83
C CYS A 105 -7.44 3.69 13.60
N THR A 106 -6.91 4.88 13.30
CA THR A 106 -5.95 5.08 12.20
C THR A 106 -4.64 4.34 12.47
N LYS A 107 -4.11 4.44 13.69
CA LYS A 107 -2.89 3.73 14.07
C LYS A 107 -3.06 2.21 13.89
N ASN A 108 -4.20 1.67 14.33
CA ASN A 108 -4.47 0.26 14.30
C ASN A 108 -4.60 -0.30 12.88
N VAL A 109 -5.20 0.46 11.97
CA VAL A 109 -5.24 0.15 10.55
C VAL A 109 -3.84 -0.01 9.95
N PHE A 110 -2.97 0.98 10.15
CA PHE A 110 -1.62 0.95 9.58
C PHE A 110 -0.69 -0.07 10.27
N LEU A 111 -1.07 -0.57 11.44
CA LEU A 111 -0.40 -1.67 12.14
C LEU A 111 -1.05 -3.03 11.89
N LYS A 112 -2.14 -3.08 11.11
CA LYS A 112 -2.93 -4.28 10.82
C LYS A 112 -3.49 -4.98 12.07
N PHE A 113 -3.87 -4.23 13.09
CA PHE A 113 -4.48 -4.80 14.30
C PHE A 113 -5.90 -5.32 14.08
N TYR A 114 -6.56 -4.90 13.00
CA TYR A 114 -7.91 -5.35 12.65
C TYR A 114 -7.93 -6.51 11.65
N SER A 115 -6.77 -6.84 11.07
CA SER A 115 -6.63 -7.85 10.03
C SER A 115 -6.30 -9.19 10.66
N HIS A 116 -6.95 -10.25 10.22
CA HIS A 116 -6.71 -11.60 10.74
C HIS A 116 -5.53 -12.27 10.01
N SER A 117 -5.19 -11.74 8.85
CA SER A 117 -4.15 -12.19 7.93
C SER A 117 -2.81 -11.47 8.18
N ALA A 118 -2.08 -11.90 9.22
CA ALA A 118 -0.76 -11.38 9.59
C ALA A 118 0.32 -11.51 8.49
N ASN A 119 0.05 -12.28 7.43
CA ASN A 119 1.01 -12.65 6.39
C ASN A 119 1.23 -11.56 5.32
N GLN A 120 0.50 -10.45 5.33
CA GLN A 120 0.56 -9.44 4.27
C GLN A 120 0.79 -8.00 4.78
N PRO A 121 1.90 -7.69 5.48
CA PRO A 121 2.10 -6.37 6.10
C PRO A 121 2.28 -5.21 5.11
N TYR A 122 2.46 -5.51 3.81
CA TYR A 122 2.79 -4.54 2.77
C TYR A 122 1.64 -4.25 1.80
N TYR A 123 0.51 -4.94 1.94
CA TYR A 123 -0.65 -4.79 1.05
C TYR A 123 -1.86 -4.29 1.82
N TRP A 124 -2.72 -3.52 1.16
CA TRP A 124 -3.97 -2.99 1.73
C TRP A 124 -5.13 -3.77 1.12
N SER A 125 -5.50 -4.87 1.77
CA SER A 125 -6.47 -5.83 1.25
C SER A 125 -7.91 -5.32 1.30
N ILE A 126 -8.81 -6.00 0.60
CA ILE A 126 -10.25 -5.79 0.70
C ILE A 126 -10.72 -6.11 2.14
N GLU A 127 -10.18 -7.19 2.73
CA GLU A 127 -10.42 -7.55 4.14
C GLU A 127 -10.02 -6.41 5.09
N ASP A 128 -8.83 -5.82 4.89
CA ASP A 128 -8.33 -4.71 5.70
C ASP A 128 -9.28 -3.50 5.62
N GLN A 129 -9.78 -3.20 4.43
CA GLN A 129 -10.73 -2.11 4.17
C GLN A 129 -12.07 -2.33 4.87
N ALA A 130 -12.63 -3.54 4.74
CA ALA A 130 -13.89 -3.91 5.37
C ALA A 130 -13.78 -3.86 6.90
N ASN A 131 -12.71 -4.44 7.46
CA ASN A 131 -12.46 -4.44 8.90
C ASN A 131 -12.28 -3.02 9.44
N TYR A 132 -11.52 -2.17 8.73
CA TYR A 132 -11.40 -0.76 9.10
C TYR A 132 -12.74 -0.05 9.14
N PHE A 133 -13.56 -0.21 8.10
CA PHE A 133 -14.86 0.43 8.02
C PHE A 133 -15.83 -0.04 9.12
N ASN A 134 -15.82 -1.33 9.44
CA ASN A 134 -16.62 -1.90 10.52
C ASN A 134 -16.18 -1.34 11.89
N GLU A 135 -14.88 -1.21 12.11
CA GLU A 135 -14.34 -0.62 13.34
C GLU A 135 -14.67 0.88 13.46
N LEU A 136 -14.67 1.62 12.35
CA LEU A 136 -15.14 3.00 12.34
C LEU A 136 -16.61 3.15 12.72
N LYS A 137 -17.46 2.19 12.35
CA LYS A 137 -18.89 2.19 12.72
C LYS A 137 -19.14 1.85 14.19
N ARG A 138 -18.20 1.13 14.82
CA ARG A 138 -18.34 0.67 16.21
C ARG A 138 -18.06 1.80 17.22
N VAL A 139 -17.22 2.76 16.84
CA VAL A 139 -16.83 3.93 17.64
C VAL A 139 -17.85 5.05 17.49
#